data_AF-A0AAD6MIH6-F1
#
_entry.id   AF-A0AAD6MIH6-F1
#
_cell.length_a   1.000
_cell.length_b   1.000
_cell.length_c   1.000
_cell.angle_alpha   90.00
_cell.angle_beta   90.00
_cell.angle_gamma   90.00
#
_symmetry.space_group_name_H-M   'P 1'
#
loop_
_entity.id
_entity.type
_entity.pdbx_description
1 polymer ?
#
loop_
_entity_poly.entity_id
_entity_poly.type
_entity_poly.pdbx_seq_one_letter_code
_entity_poly.pdbx_strand_id
1 'polypeptide(L)'
;MKPIVFLFISWVALLSLFTPTQGQIKWCPKTARFPGGCGNNGSQQCLVDFLSNYGASSMPKNCVCKNAGSQRLCSCDVVCQ
;
A
#
# COMPACT_ATOMS: atom_id res chain seq x y z
N MET A 1 -41.11 14.96 16.99
CA MET A 1 -39.81 14.84 17.72
C MET A 1 -39.41 13.39 17.99
N LYS A 2 -40.31 12.51 18.47
CA LYS A 2 -40.01 11.09 18.74
C LYS A 2 -39.50 10.23 17.55
N PRO A 3 -40.04 10.29 16.31
CA PRO A 3 -39.65 9.35 15.26
C PRO A 3 -38.26 9.65 14.65
N ILE A 4 -37.86 10.91 14.67
CA ILE A 4 -36.56 11.36 14.14
C ILE A 4 -35.42 10.80 14.99
N VAL A 5 -35.60 10.77 16.32
CA VAL A 5 -34.61 10.20 17.25
C VAL A 5 -34.39 8.71 17.00
N PHE A 6 -35.46 7.96 16.71
CA PHE A 6 -35.36 6.52 16.38
C PHE A 6 -34.60 6.27 15.06
N LEU A 7 -34.78 7.13 14.06
CA LEU A 7 -34.02 7.04 12.80
C LEU A 7 -32.52 7.28 13.01
N PHE A 8 -32.15 8.26 13.82
CA PHE A 8 -30.75 8.51 14.15
C PHE A 8 -30.10 7.35 14.93
N ILE A 9 -30.82 6.77 15.89
CA ILE A 9 -30.32 5.62 16.66
C ILE A 9 -30.12 4.40 15.74
N SER A 10 -31.06 4.15 14.83
CA SER A 10 -30.97 3.06 13.87
C SER A 10 -29.79 3.23 12.90
N TRP A 11 -29.54 4.46 12.44
CA TRP A 11 -28.40 4.77 11.58
C TRP A 11 -27.06 4.51 12.29
N VAL A 12 -26.92 4.98 13.54
CA VAL A 12 -25.68 4.79 14.31
C VAL A 12 -25.42 3.31 14.58
N ALA A 13 -26.46 2.52 14.87
CA ALA A 13 -26.34 1.07 15.06
C ALA A 13 -25.89 0.34 13.78
N LEU A 14 -26.36 0.77 12.61
CA LEU A 14 -25.91 0.21 11.33
C LEU A 14 -24.43 0.52 11.06
N LEU A 15 -23.97 1.73 11.39
CA LEU A 15 -22.56 2.12 11.21
C LEU A 15 -21.59 1.30 12.06
N SER A 16 -21.99 0.87 13.27
CA SER A 16 -21.15 0.03 14.13
C SER A 16 -20.89 -1.38 13.59
N LEU A 17 -21.71 -1.88 12.66
CA LEU A 17 -21.47 -3.17 11.99
C LEU A 17 -20.37 -3.07 10.91
N PHE A 18 -20.05 -1.86 10.46
CA PHE A 18 -19.02 -1.61 9.44
C PHE A 18 -17.66 -1.26 10.06
N THR A 19 -17.34 -1.74 11.26
CA THR A 19 -15.94 -1.66 11.72
C THR A 19 -15.10 -2.56 10.82
N PRO A 20 -14.17 -2.03 10.00
CA PRO A 20 -13.22 -2.89 9.32
C PRO A 20 -12.45 -3.63 10.41
N THR A 21 -12.54 -4.96 10.42
CA THR A 21 -11.62 -5.78 11.21
C THR A 21 -10.23 -5.42 10.69
N GLN A 22 -9.45 -4.71 11.50
CA GLN A 22 -8.09 -4.35 11.16
C GLN A 22 -7.25 -5.61 11.29
N GLY A 23 -7.29 -6.45 10.26
CA GLY A 23 -6.39 -7.58 10.13
C GLY A 23 -4.96 -7.06 10.27
N GLN A 24 -4.12 -7.77 11.03
CA GLN A 24 -2.73 -7.36 11.20
C GLN A 24 -2.06 -7.25 9.82
N ILE A 25 -1.50 -6.07 9.52
CA ILE A 25 -0.80 -5.83 8.25
C ILE A 25 0.42 -6.75 8.20
N LYS A 26 0.41 -7.69 7.25
CA LYS A 26 1.57 -8.53 6.95
C LYS A 26 2.41 -7.87 5.86
N TRP A 27 3.73 -7.94 6.02
CA TRP A 27 4.70 -7.39 5.09
C TRP A 27 5.37 -8.52 4.31
N CYS A 28 5.33 -8.42 2.99
CA CYS A 28 5.88 -9.41 2.07
C CYS A 28 6.98 -8.77 1.21
N PRO A 29 8.15 -9.42 1.05
CA PRO A 29 9.16 -8.94 0.12
C PRO A 29 8.65 -9.12 -1.31
N LYS A 30 8.78 -8.09 -2.13
CA LYS A 30 8.41 -8.11 -3.54
C LYS A 30 9.51 -7.49 -4.38
N THR A 31 9.82 -8.15 -5.49
CA THR A 31 10.87 -7.71 -6.42
C THR A 31 10.28 -7.45 -7.79
N ALA A 32 10.67 -6.34 -8.41
CA ALA A 32 10.26 -5.93 -9.74
C ALA A 32 11.46 -5.36 -10.52
N ARG A 33 11.39 -5.43 -11.85
CA ARG A 33 12.38 -4.81 -12.74
C ARG A 33 11.80 -3.58 -13.40
N PHE A 34 12.57 -2.49 -13.39
CA PHE A 34 12.21 -1.24 -14.05
C PHE A 34 13.33 -0.79 -14.98
N PRO A 35 13.02 -0.02 -16.04
CA PRO A 35 14.04 0.50 -16.95
C PRO A 35 15.00 1.47 -16.26
N GLY A 36 16.22 1.56 -16.78
CA GLY A 36 17.27 2.46 -16.27
C GLY A 36 18.14 1.83 -15.18
N GLY A 37 19.03 2.62 -14.58
CA GLY A 37 19.93 2.19 -13.51
C GLY A 37 19.57 2.77 -12.14
N CYS A 38 20.27 2.29 -11.11
CA CYS A 38 20.27 2.89 -9.79
C CYS A 38 21.22 4.09 -9.77
N GLY A 39 20.66 5.30 -9.68
CA GLY A 39 21.41 6.51 -9.35
C GLY A 39 21.48 6.73 -7.83
N ASN A 40 21.94 7.91 -7.39
CA ASN A 40 22.03 8.27 -5.96
C ASN A 40 20.70 8.15 -5.21
N ASN A 41 19.56 8.29 -5.90
CA ASN A 41 18.21 8.18 -5.34
C ASN A 41 17.49 6.90 -5.80
N GLY A 42 18.23 5.83 -6.13
CA GLY A 42 17.66 4.59 -6.68
C GLY A 42 16.56 3.98 -5.81
N SER A 43 16.71 4.01 -4.48
CA SER A 43 15.70 3.50 -3.54
C SER A 43 14.40 4.31 -3.57
N GLN A 44 14.46 5.65 -3.61
CA GLN A 44 13.27 6.48 -3.74
C GLN A 44 12.61 6.29 -5.11
N GLN A 45 13.40 6.16 -6.17
CA GLN A 45 12.86 5.88 -7.49
C GLN A 45 12.16 4.51 -7.54
N CYS A 46 12.73 3.48 -6.90
CA CYS A 46 12.06 2.17 -6.74
C CYS A 46 10.73 2.29 -5.99
N LEU A 47 10.67 3.11 -4.94
CA LEU A 47 9.43 3.35 -4.19
C LEU A 47 8.35 3.97 -5.08
N VAL A 48 8.70 4.99 -5.87
CA VAL A 48 7.78 5.65 -6.81
C VAL A 48 7.31 4.68 -7.90
N ASP A 49 8.21 3.89 -8.47
CA ASP A 49 7.87 2.88 -9.48
C ASP A 49 6.91 1.82 -8.94
N PHE A 50 7.12 1.39 -7.69
CA PHE A 50 6.23 0.44 -7.00
C PHE A 50 4.85 1.05 -6.75
N LEU A 51 4.77 2.30 -6.27
CA LEU A 51 3.49 3.01 -6.09
C LEU A 51 2.74 3.14 -7.41
N SER A 52 3.45 3.44 -8.50
CA SER A 52 2.90 3.54 -9.84
C SER A 52 2.39 2.21 -10.38
N ASN A 53 3.10 1.10 -10.16
CA ASN A 53 2.75 -0.22 -10.71
C ASN A 53 1.74 -1.01 -9.86
N TYR A 54 1.82 -0.90 -8.53
CA TYR A 54 1.04 -1.72 -7.60
C TYR A 54 0.00 -0.93 -6.80
N GLY A 55 -0.06 0.39 -7.01
CA GLY A 55 -1.00 1.27 -6.32
C GLY A 55 -0.58 1.61 -4.88
N ALA A 56 -1.17 2.69 -4.36
CA ALA A 56 -0.87 3.20 -3.02
C ALA A 56 -1.20 2.20 -1.90
N SER A 57 -2.16 1.31 -2.11
CA SER A 57 -2.55 0.26 -1.16
C SER A 57 -1.45 -0.77 -0.90
N SER A 58 -0.47 -0.91 -1.81
CA SER A 58 0.69 -1.78 -1.61
C SER A 58 1.65 -1.26 -0.54
N MET A 59 1.57 0.04 -0.23
CA MET A 59 2.32 0.74 0.82
C MET A 59 3.82 0.34 0.90
N PRO A 60 4.57 0.42 -0.22
CA PRO A 60 5.94 -0.09 -0.31
C PRO A 60 6.88 0.63 0.66
N LYS A 61 7.75 -0.13 1.31
CA LYS A 61 8.81 0.36 2.21
C LYS A 61 10.09 -0.44 2.04
N ASN A 62 11.17 -0.01 2.71
CA ASN A 62 12.47 -0.69 2.72
C ASN A 62 13.02 -0.99 1.30
N CYS A 63 12.78 -0.08 0.36
CA CYS A 63 13.13 -0.31 -1.03
C CYS A 63 14.65 -0.28 -1.26
N VAL A 64 15.16 -1.31 -1.92
CA VAL A 64 16.55 -1.45 -2.33
C VAL A 64 16.63 -1.50 -3.85
N CYS A 65 17.53 -0.70 -4.41
CA CYS A 65 17.82 -0.69 -5.84
C CYS A 65 19.13 -1.44 -6.11
N LYS A 66 19.13 -2.35 -7.10
CA LYS A 66 20.34 -2.98 -7.64
C LYS A 66 20.38 -2.83 -9.16
N ASN A 67 21.53 -2.45 -9.71
CA ASN A 67 21.74 -2.43 -11.16
C ASN A 67 21.68 -3.85 -11.73
N ALA A 68 20.97 -4.01 -12.85
CA ALA A 68 20.77 -5.28 -13.54
C ALA A 68 20.83 -5.06 -15.06
N GLY A 69 22.03 -4.76 -15.58
CA GLY A 69 22.24 -4.41 -16.98
C GLY A 69 21.66 -3.02 -17.31
N SER A 70 20.82 -2.93 -18.34
CA SER A 70 20.07 -1.71 -18.72
C SER A 70 18.80 -1.49 -17.89
N GLN A 71 18.55 -2.35 -16.90
CA GLN A 71 17.43 -2.29 -15.99
C GLN A 71 17.93 -2.19 -14.55
N ARG A 72 17.02 -1.80 -13.66
CA ARG A 72 17.20 -1.84 -12.22
C ARG A 72 16.26 -2.86 -11.61
N LEU A 73 16.81 -3.63 -10.69
CA LEU A 73 16.06 -4.53 -9.83
C LEU A 73 15.70 -3.78 -8.56
N CYS A 74 14.41 -3.63 -8.32
CA CYS A 74 13.86 -2.99 -7.13
C CYS A 74 13.23 -4.04 -6.23
N SER A 75 13.70 -4.13 -4.99
CA SER A 75 13.14 -5.00 -3.96
C SER A 75 12.58 -4.14 -2.82
N CYS A 76 11.29 -4.26 -2.52
CA CYS A 76 10.60 -3.52 -1.46
C CYS A 76 9.75 -4.48 -0.61
N ASP A 77 9.48 -4.11 0.63
CA ASP A 77 8.44 -4.75 1.44
C ASP A 77 7.10 -4.09 1.14
N VAL A 78 6.09 -4.88 0.79
CA VAL A 78 4.72 -4.41 0.51
C VAL A 78 3.72 -5.08 1.43
N VAL A 79 2.52 -4.51 1.54
CA VAL A 79 1.38 -5.19 2.17
C VAL A 79 1.09 -6.47 1.39
N CYS A 80 1.08 -7.62 2.10
CA CYS A 80 0.71 -8.89 1.50
C CYS A 80 -0.73 -8.82 1.00
N GLN A 81 -0.98 -9.26 -0.23
CA GLN A 81 -2.32 -9.45 -0.79
C GLN A 81 -2.83 -10.86 -0.52
#